data_AF-I8VBX9-F1
#
_entry.id   AF-I8VBX9-F1
#
_cell.length_a   1.000
_cell.length_b   1.000
_cell.length_c   1.000
_cell.angle_alpha   90.00
_cell.angle_beta   90.00
_cell.angle_gamma   90.00
#
_symmetry.space_group_name_H-M   'P 1'
#
loop_
_entity.id
_entity.type
_entity.pdbx_description
1 polymer ?
#
loop_
_entity_poly.entity_id
_entity_poly.type
_entity_poly.pdbx_seq_one_letter_code
_entity_poly.pdbx_strand_id
1 'polypeptide(L)'
;MTRYLKNMEKEIIIDNQLDEVARIALFIEELGMSLQLPASITMSLNLAIEEAVTNIIRYGYPSNKESEIILRTSVAPGMLVTQIIDDGISFDPTAKETSDNVQSLDQQLTQGLGLFLIRRTMDKVEYHSTDNHNELILTKNIDMDFKPEATLKTNLCQIEEVTILTIEGRLDTANANTFNTVLQPLLASKTPNIIVNCEGLSYISSSGLRSLITLQKSVMQHGGQLVLEAMKPEIRKIFDMTGCSGLFTVR
;
A
#
# COMPACT_ATOMS: atom_id res chain seq x y z
N MET A 1 1.25 29.58 -10.11
CA MET A 1 1.96 29.54 -11.41
C MET A 1 2.21 28.08 -11.72
N THR A 2 1.18 27.39 -12.22
CA THR A 2 1.13 25.92 -12.32
C THR A 2 1.47 25.53 -13.75
N ARG A 3 2.76 25.36 -14.01
CA ARG A 3 3.30 24.90 -15.29
C ARG A 3 4.01 23.57 -14.98
N TYR A 4 3.91 22.58 -15.88
CA TYR A 4 4.72 21.32 -15.94
C TYR A 4 4.10 19.94 -15.62
N LEU A 5 2.80 19.67 -15.75
CA LEU A 5 2.33 18.25 -15.69
C LEU A 5 1.50 17.76 -16.87
N LYS A 6 1.33 18.55 -17.93
CA LYS A 6 0.87 17.98 -19.22
C LYS A 6 2.06 17.19 -19.79
N ASN A 7 1.99 15.86 -19.72
CA ASN A 7 2.90 14.90 -20.36
C ASN A 7 4.15 14.53 -19.52
N MET A 8 4.02 14.37 -18.20
CA MET A 8 5.10 13.72 -17.45
C MET A 8 4.99 12.21 -17.65
N GLU A 9 6.03 11.62 -18.24
CA GLU A 9 6.21 10.19 -18.39
C GLU A 9 7.52 9.79 -17.71
N LYS A 10 7.48 8.72 -16.93
CA LYS A 10 8.64 8.09 -16.32
C LYS A 10 8.66 6.61 -16.66
N GLU A 11 9.85 6.10 -16.92
CA GLU A 11 10.07 4.69 -17.24
C GLU A 11 11.15 4.11 -16.31
N ILE A 12 10.97 2.84 -15.94
CA ILE A 12 12.02 2.00 -15.36
C ILE A 12 12.00 0.64 -16.07
N ILE A 13 13.19 0.11 -16.34
CA ILE A 13 13.38 -1.25 -16.82
C ILE A 13 14.03 -2.04 -15.69
N ILE A 14 13.46 -3.22 -15.42
CA ILE A 14 13.96 -4.15 -14.41
C ILE A 14 14.18 -5.52 -15.02
N ASP A 15 15.09 -6.29 -14.43
CA ASP A 15 15.23 -7.70 -14.77
C ASP A 15 14.09 -8.51 -14.12
N ASN A 16 13.78 -9.68 -14.67
CA ASN A 16 12.75 -10.58 -14.15
C ASN A 16 13.18 -11.33 -12.86
N GLN A 17 13.73 -10.60 -11.88
CA GLN A 17 14.24 -11.11 -10.61
C GLN A 17 13.50 -10.47 -9.42
N LEU A 18 13.24 -11.25 -8.37
CA LEU A 18 12.41 -10.79 -7.24
C LEU A 18 13.06 -9.69 -6.39
N ASP A 19 14.38 -9.55 -6.41
CA ASP A 19 15.11 -8.49 -5.73
C ASP A 19 14.94 -7.10 -6.40
N GLU A 20 14.61 -7.08 -7.68
CA GLU A 20 14.30 -5.86 -8.43
C GLU A 20 12.99 -5.18 -7.98
N VAL A 21 12.11 -5.90 -7.28
CA VAL A 21 10.85 -5.36 -6.74
C VAL A 21 11.10 -4.17 -5.79
N ALA A 22 12.22 -4.17 -5.06
CA ALA A 22 12.58 -3.04 -4.20
C ALA A 22 12.84 -1.74 -5.00
N ARG A 23 13.33 -1.84 -6.24
CA ARG A 23 13.56 -0.68 -7.12
C ARG A 23 12.25 -0.07 -7.61
N ILE A 24 11.21 -0.89 -7.78
CA ILE A 24 9.86 -0.40 -8.11
C ILE A 24 9.33 0.49 -6.99
N ALA A 25 9.47 0.07 -5.73
CA ALA A 25 8.99 0.85 -4.60
C ALA A 25 9.63 2.24 -4.55
N LEU A 26 10.95 2.32 -4.76
CA LEU A 26 11.66 3.59 -4.85
C LEU A 26 11.19 4.45 -6.03
N PHE A 27 11.01 3.84 -7.21
CA PHE A 27 10.49 4.53 -8.39
C PHE A 27 9.11 5.17 -8.14
N ILE A 28 8.20 4.43 -7.49
CA ILE A 28 6.85 4.92 -7.17
C ILE A 28 6.89 5.98 -6.06
N GLU A 29 7.76 5.84 -5.06
CA GLU A 29 7.97 6.87 -4.04
C GLU A 29 8.47 8.19 -4.66
N GLU A 30 9.48 8.14 -5.53
CA GLU A 30 9.98 9.32 -6.24
C GLU A 30 8.91 9.96 -7.13
N LEU A 31 8.12 9.13 -7.81
CA LEU A 31 6.99 9.60 -8.62
C LEU A 31 5.96 10.32 -7.73
N GLY A 32 5.57 9.71 -6.61
CA GLY A 32 4.67 10.29 -5.63
C GLY A 32 5.17 11.64 -5.07
N MET A 33 6.46 11.75 -4.75
CA MET A 33 7.06 13.00 -4.29
C MET A 33 7.07 14.07 -5.39
N SER A 34 7.46 13.70 -6.62
CA SER A 34 7.55 14.65 -7.75
C SER A 34 6.20 15.25 -8.14
N LEU A 35 5.14 14.46 -8.00
CA LEU A 35 3.76 14.83 -8.31
C LEU A 35 2.96 15.33 -7.11
N GLN A 36 3.57 15.29 -5.90
CA GLN A 36 2.90 15.55 -4.64
C GLN A 36 1.61 14.73 -4.46
N LEU A 37 1.64 13.46 -4.89
CA LEU A 37 0.49 12.56 -4.73
C LEU A 37 0.19 12.33 -3.24
N PRO A 38 -1.10 12.24 -2.86
CA PRO A 38 -1.50 11.75 -1.56
C PRO A 38 -0.92 10.38 -1.38
N ALA A 39 -0.56 10.12 -0.15
CA ALA A 39 0.06 8.87 0.22
C ALA A 39 -0.79 7.64 -0.14
N SER A 40 -2.12 7.77 -0.01
CA SER A 40 -3.09 6.72 -0.33
C SER A 40 -3.05 6.34 -1.82
N ILE A 41 -2.79 7.31 -2.70
CA ILE A 41 -2.59 7.08 -4.13
C ILE A 41 -1.26 6.36 -4.36
N THR A 42 -0.16 6.87 -3.79
CA THR A 42 1.16 6.24 -3.90
C THR A 42 1.15 4.79 -3.40
N MET A 43 0.47 4.51 -2.28
CA MET A 43 0.30 3.16 -1.75
C MET A 43 -0.51 2.25 -2.68
N SER A 44 -1.62 2.77 -3.22
CA SER A 44 -2.47 2.01 -4.16
C SER A 44 -1.68 1.58 -5.38
N LEU A 45 -0.86 2.50 -5.93
CA LEU A 45 0.02 2.25 -7.06
C LEU A 45 1.09 1.22 -6.70
N ASN A 46 1.81 1.45 -5.59
CA ASN A 46 2.87 0.55 -5.18
C ASN A 46 2.36 -0.88 -5.00
N LEU A 47 1.23 -1.06 -4.30
CA LEU A 47 0.65 -2.38 -4.06
C LEU A 47 0.21 -3.08 -5.35
N ALA A 48 -0.46 -2.35 -6.25
CA ALA A 48 -0.93 -2.93 -7.51
C ALA A 48 0.23 -3.35 -8.41
N ILE A 49 1.26 -2.51 -8.50
CA ILE A 49 2.41 -2.73 -9.38
C ILE A 49 3.31 -3.83 -8.82
N GLU A 50 3.63 -3.80 -7.52
CA GLU A 50 4.43 -4.82 -6.84
C GLU A 50 3.81 -6.21 -7.03
N GLU A 51 2.50 -6.30 -6.87
CA GLU A 51 1.76 -7.53 -7.04
C GLU A 51 1.73 -8.01 -8.49
N ALA A 52 1.47 -7.10 -9.44
CA ALA A 52 1.47 -7.42 -10.86
C ALA A 52 2.85 -7.94 -11.32
N VAL A 53 3.93 -7.23 -10.97
CA VAL A 53 5.29 -7.61 -11.33
C VAL A 53 5.70 -8.92 -10.64
N THR A 54 5.37 -9.09 -9.36
CA THR A 54 5.67 -10.33 -8.64
C THR A 54 4.99 -11.53 -9.32
N ASN A 55 3.74 -11.38 -9.78
CA ASN A 55 3.04 -12.43 -10.50
C ASN A 55 3.67 -12.71 -11.87
N ILE A 56 4.05 -11.68 -12.62
CA ILE A 56 4.76 -11.83 -13.90
C ILE A 56 6.08 -12.59 -13.69
N ILE A 57 6.88 -12.22 -12.69
CA ILE A 57 8.16 -12.87 -12.39
C ILE A 57 7.96 -14.33 -11.97
N ARG A 58 6.99 -14.60 -11.08
CA ARG A 58 6.78 -15.95 -10.52
C ARG A 58 6.16 -16.93 -11.50
N TYR A 59 5.29 -16.47 -12.39
CA TYR A 59 4.45 -17.33 -13.22
C TYR A 59 4.62 -17.11 -14.73
N GLY A 60 5.09 -15.94 -15.15
CA GLY A 60 5.28 -15.60 -16.57
C GLY A 60 6.55 -16.18 -17.18
N TYR A 61 7.57 -16.50 -16.37
CA TYR A 61 8.87 -16.94 -16.88
C TYR A 61 9.22 -18.38 -16.46
N PRO A 62 9.62 -19.25 -17.41
CA PRO A 62 10.20 -20.55 -17.06
C PRO A 62 11.55 -20.38 -16.36
N SER A 63 11.92 -21.36 -15.54
CA SER A 63 13.19 -21.34 -14.80
C SER A 63 14.38 -21.11 -15.73
N ASN A 64 15.23 -20.11 -15.42
CA ASN A 64 16.45 -19.72 -16.14
C ASN A 64 16.26 -18.93 -17.45
N LYS A 65 15.06 -18.43 -17.79
CA LYS A 65 14.93 -17.41 -18.85
C LYS A 65 15.18 -16.02 -18.23
N GLU A 66 16.26 -15.37 -18.60
CA GLU A 66 16.50 -13.95 -18.29
C GLU A 66 15.68 -13.08 -19.26
N SER A 67 15.00 -12.07 -18.73
CA SER A 67 14.29 -11.08 -19.52
C SER A 67 14.06 -9.79 -18.76
N GLU A 68 13.64 -8.76 -19.48
CA GLU A 68 13.33 -7.43 -18.95
C GLU A 68 11.81 -7.22 -18.83
N ILE A 69 11.40 -6.49 -17.79
CA ILE A 69 10.05 -5.99 -17.61
C ILE A 69 10.13 -4.46 -17.62
N ILE A 70 9.31 -3.84 -18.46
CA ILE A 70 9.28 -2.38 -18.62
C ILE A 70 8.08 -1.82 -17.86
N LEU A 71 8.33 -0.84 -17.01
CA LEU A 71 7.29 -0.09 -16.30
C LEU A 71 7.27 1.35 -16.79
N ARG A 72 6.16 1.76 -17.43
CA ARG A 72 5.94 3.15 -17.87
C ARG A 72 4.79 3.77 -17.10
N THR A 73 5.02 4.90 -16.46
CA THR A 73 3.97 5.66 -15.79
C THR A 73 3.83 7.04 -16.43
N SER A 74 2.63 7.36 -16.87
CA SER A 74 2.26 8.64 -17.45
C SER A 74 1.18 9.34 -16.63
N VAL A 75 1.23 10.66 -16.62
CA VAL A 75 0.28 11.50 -15.89
C VAL A 75 -0.48 12.39 -16.86
N ALA A 76 -1.80 12.33 -16.77
CA ALA A 76 -2.73 13.20 -17.47
C ALA A 76 -3.66 13.91 -16.47
N PRO A 77 -4.32 15.02 -16.83
CA PRO A 77 -5.28 15.66 -15.95
C PRO A 77 -6.37 14.67 -15.49
N GLY A 78 -6.48 14.45 -14.18
CA GLY A 78 -7.47 13.57 -13.59
C GLY A 78 -7.05 12.11 -13.44
N MET A 79 -5.92 11.68 -14.02
CA MET A 79 -5.55 10.25 -14.03
C MET A 79 -4.04 10.00 -14.14
N LEU A 80 -3.61 8.91 -13.54
CA LEU A 80 -2.28 8.33 -13.68
C LEU A 80 -2.43 6.94 -14.30
N VAL A 81 -1.64 6.67 -15.32
CA VAL A 81 -1.67 5.41 -16.08
C VAL A 81 -0.29 4.75 -15.99
N THR A 82 -0.24 3.53 -15.47
CA THR A 82 0.96 2.69 -15.46
C THR A 82 0.78 1.51 -16.39
N GLN A 83 1.70 1.35 -17.34
CA GLN A 83 1.84 0.20 -18.23
C GLN A 83 2.96 -0.70 -17.70
N ILE A 84 2.70 -2.00 -17.65
CA ILE A 84 3.67 -3.05 -17.35
C ILE A 84 3.77 -3.92 -18.59
N ILE A 85 4.95 -3.97 -19.20
CA ILE A 85 5.19 -4.67 -20.46
C ILE A 85 6.21 -5.78 -20.20
N ASP A 86 5.87 -7.00 -20.60
CA ASP A 86 6.70 -8.19 -20.42
C ASP A 86 6.59 -9.13 -21.64
N ASP A 87 7.51 -10.08 -21.76
CA ASP A 87 7.54 -11.14 -22.80
C ASP A 87 7.38 -12.55 -22.21
N GLY A 88 6.71 -12.63 -21.05
CA GLY A 88 6.38 -13.87 -20.36
C GLY A 88 5.17 -14.58 -20.98
N ILE A 89 4.79 -15.70 -20.37
CA ILE A 89 3.57 -16.44 -20.69
C ILE A 89 2.36 -15.54 -20.42
N SER A 90 1.52 -15.34 -21.43
CA SER A 90 0.32 -14.51 -21.31
C SER A 90 -0.64 -15.04 -20.24
N PHE A 91 -1.08 -14.13 -19.38
CA PHE A 91 -2.09 -14.38 -18.36
C PHE A 91 -2.93 -13.11 -18.21
N ASP A 92 -4.24 -13.20 -18.45
CA ASP A 92 -5.14 -12.05 -18.39
C ASP A 92 -5.68 -11.83 -16.95
N PRO A 93 -5.19 -10.81 -16.22
CA PRO A 93 -5.64 -10.51 -14.87
C PRO A 93 -7.05 -9.91 -14.81
N THR A 94 -7.70 -9.64 -15.94
CA THR A 94 -9.07 -9.12 -16.02
C THR A 94 -10.11 -10.22 -16.22
N ALA A 95 -9.68 -11.41 -16.64
CA ALA A 95 -10.56 -12.56 -16.82
C ALA A 95 -11.26 -12.96 -15.51
N LYS A 96 -12.55 -13.29 -15.58
CA LYS A 96 -13.27 -13.85 -14.43
C LYS A 96 -12.71 -15.24 -14.13
N GLU A 97 -12.30 -15.48 -12.89
CA GLU A 97 -11.99 -16.84 -12.45
C GLU A 97 -13.27 -17.68 -12.57
N THR A 98 -13.25 -18.68 -13.44
CA THR A 98 -14.37 -19.63 -13.64
C THR A 98 -14.36 -20.75 -12.61
N SER A 99 -13.75 -20.56 -11.44
CA SER A 99 -13.62 -21.63 -10.45
C SER A 99 -14.89 -21.71 -9.58
N ASP A 100 -15.68 -22.76 -9.82
CA ASP A 100 -16.82 -23.20 -8.98
C ASP A 100 -16.40 -23.70 -7.58
N ASN A 101 -15.13 -23.57 -7.20
CA ASN A 101 -14.65 -23.98 -5.89
C ASN A 101 -14.69 -22.79 -4.93
N VAL A 102 -15.68 -22.81 -4.04
CA VAL A 102 -15.73 -21.97 -2.85
C VAL A 102 -14.53 -22.31 -1.96
N GLN A 103 -13.42 -21.62 -2.17
CA GLN A 103 -12.24 -21.71 -1.30
C GLN A 103 -12.49 -20.94 0.01
N SER A 104 -11.86 -21.38 1.10
CA SER A 104 -11.96 -20.71 2.41
C SER A 104 -11.28 -19.33 2.38
N LEU A 105 -11.72 -18.41 3.26
CA LEU A 105 -11.16 -17.05 3.38
C LEU A 105 -9.61 -17.07 3.49
N ASP A 106 -9.05 -18.01 4.25
CA ASP A 106 -7.60 -18.15 4.46
C ASP A 106 -6.83 -18.59 3.20
N GLN A 107 -7.46 -19.38 2.32
CA GLN A 107 -6.88 -19.77 1.03
C GLN A 107 -6.98 -18.65 0.00
N GLN A 108 -8.07 -17.88 -0.02
CA GLN A 108 -8.19 -16.68 -0.85
C GLN A 108 -7.21 -15.57 -0.41
N LEU A 109 -6.90 -15.51 0.89
CA LEU A 109 -5.89 -14.61 1.46
C LEU A 109 -4.44 -15.01 1.12
N THR A 110 -4.20 -16.22 0.60
CA THR A 110 -2.84 -16.73 0.29
C THR A 110 -2.63 -17.08 -1.19
N GLN A 111 -3.66 -17.49 -1.92
CA GLN A 111 -3.68 -17.68 -3.37
C GLN A 111 -4.80 -16.81 -3.97
N GLY A 112 -4.46 -15.89 -4.88
CA GLY A 112 -5.43 -14.98 -5.52
C GLY A 112 -5.62 -13.62 -4.84
N LEU A 113 -5.06 -13.41 -3.64
CA LEU A 113 -5.02 -12.09 -2.98
C LEU A 113 -4.44 -11.04 -3.92
N GLY A 114 -3.44 -11.41 -4.70
CA GLY A 114 -2.76 -10.50 -5.58
C GLY A 114 -3.65 -9.82 -6.61
N LEU A 115 -4.35 -10.65 -7.38
CA LEU A 115 -5.28 -10.17 -8.39
C LEU A 115 -6.44 -9.38 -7.79
N PHE A 116 -6.91 -9.80 -6.61
CA PHE A 116 -7.88 -9.05 -5.84
C PHE A 116 -7.37 -7.66 -5.44
N LEU A 117 -6.12 -7.55 -4.97
CA LEU A 117 -5.51 -6.27 -4.59
C LEU A 117 -5.39 -5.32 -5.79
N ILE A 118 -4.88 -5.79 -6.93
CA ILE A 118 -4.77 -4.99 -8.17
C ILE A 118 -6.14 -4.40 -8.54
N ARG A 119 -7.18 -5.24 -8.56
CA ARG A 119 -8.55 -4.81 -8.91
C ARG A 119 -9.19 -3.90 -7.88
N ARG A 120 -8.80 -4.01 -6.60
CA ARG A 120 -9.35 -3.22 -5.49
C ARG A 120 -8.69 -1.85 -5.39
N THR A 121 -7.41 -1.75 -5.71
CA THR A 121 -6.64 -0.52 -5.59
C THR A 121 -6.66 0.33 -6.84
N MET A 122 -6.89 -0.23 -8.03
CA MET A 122 -6.94 0.52 -9.29
C MET A 122 -8.38 0.80 -9.73
N ASP A 123 -8.59 1.92 -10.43
CA ASP A 123 -9.92 2.32 -10.92
C ASP A 123 -10.25 1.65 -12.26
N LYS A 124 -9.22 1.34 -13.06
CA LYS A 124 -9.33 0.57 -14.30
C LYS A 124 -8.12 -0.34 -14.45
N VAL A 125 -8.35 -1.56 -14.90
CA VAL A 125 -7.33 -2.56 -15.22
C VAL A 125 -7.66 -3.09 -16.62
N GLU A 126 -6.71 -3.01 -17.53
CA GLU A 126 -6.83 -3.50 -18.90
C GLU A 126 -5.63 -4.38 -19.22
N TYR A 127 -5.84 -5.37 -20.08
CA TYR A 127 -4.80 -6.29 -20.48
C TYR A 127 -4.86 -6.51 -21.99
N HIS A 128 -3.70 -6.44 -22.63
CA HIS A 128 -3.52 -6.76 -24.03
C HIS A 128 -2.34 -7.71 -24.17
N SER A 129 -2.51 -8.78 -24.94
CA SER A 129 -1.40 -9.66 -25.30
C SER A 129 -1.27 -9.74 -26.81
N THR A 130 -0.02 -9.85 -27.25
CA THR A 130 0.37 -10.17 -28.62
C THR A 130 1.26 -11.42 -28.60
N ASP A 131 1.67 -11.90 -29.76
CA ASP A 131 2.58 -13.05 -29.86
C ASP A 131 3.95 -12.82 -29.17
N ASN A 132 4.35 -11.55 -28.99
CA ASN A 132 5.71 -11.18 -28.54
C ASN A 132 5.75 -10.47 -27.18
N HIS A 133 4.63 -9.92 -26.71
CA HIS A 133 4.59 -9.21 -25.43
C HIS A 133 3.19 -9.17 -24.85
N ASN A 134 3.14 -9.04 -23.53
CA ASN A 134 1.98 -8.74 -22.72
C ASN A 134 2.06 -7.28 -22.26
N GLU A 135 0.91 -6.63 -22.15
CA GLU A 135 0.78 -5.27 -21.63
C GLU A 135 -0.38 -5.23 -20.63
N LEU A 136 -0.06 -4.96 -19.36
CA LEU A 136 -1.03 -4.69 -18.31
C LEU A 136 -1.08 -3.19 -18.04
N ILE A 137 -2.26 -2.61 -18.19
CA ILE A 137 -2.50 -1.17 -18.04
C ILE A 137 -3.33 -0.94 -16.78
N LEU A 138 -2.77 -0.19 -15.84
CA LEU A 138 -3.39 0.15 -14.57
C LEU A 138 -3.67 1.66 -14.53
N THR A 139 -4.93 2.03 -14.31
CA THR A 139 -5.35 3.44 -14.22
C THR A 139 -5.81 3.79 -12.81
N LYS A 140 -5.34 4.94 -12.31
CA LYS A 140 -5.78 5.54 -11.05
C LYS A 140 -6.27 6.96 -11.29
N ASN A 141 -7.48 7.27 -10.85
CA ASN A 141 -8.01 8.62 -10.84
C ASN A 141 -7.31 9.43 -9.75
N ILE A 142 -6.86 10.63 -10.09
CA ILE A 142 -6.14 11.54 -9.19
C ILE A 142 -6.67 12.97 -9.34
N ASP A 143 -6.82 13.67 -8.24
CA ASP A 143 -7.12 15.12 -8.23
C ASP A 143 -5.80 15.89 -8.27
N MET A 144 -5.63 16.91 -9.11
CA MET A 144 -4.33 17.59 -9.20
C MET A 144 -4.11 18.68 -8.14
N ASP A 145 -5.12 18.99 -7.31
CA ASP A 145 -5.05 20.02 -6.27
C ASP A 145 -4.78 19.42 -4.87
N PHE A 146 -3.63 18.75 -4.71
CA PHE A 146 -3.22 18.20 -3.42
C PHE A 146 -2.59 19.26 -2.51
N LYS A 147 -2.99 19.28 -1.23
CA LYS A 147 -2.29 20.06 -0.19
C LYS A 147 -1.17 19.20 0.41
N PRO A 148 0.05 19.73 0.63
CA PRO A 148 1.12 18.97 1.25
C PRO A 148 0.69 18.48 2.64
N GLU A 149 0.75 17.16 2.84
CA GLU A 149 0.43 16.52 4.11
C GLU A 149 1.50 16.87 5.17
N ALA A 150 1.09 17.01 6.44
CA ALA A 150 1.99 17.32 7.54
C ALA A 150 2.97 16.16 7.83
N THR A 151 4.20 16.47 8.24
CA THR A 151 5.19 15.49 8.73
C THR A 151 4.69 14.79 10.00
N LEU A 152 5.16 13.55 10.25
CA LEU A 152 4.76 12.77 11.44
C LEU A 152 5.05 13.54 12.72
N LYS A 153 4.03 13.73 13.55
CA LYS A 153 4.17 14.16 14.93
C LYS A 153 3.45 13.16 15.83
N THR A 154 4.07 12.88 16.97
CA THR A 154 3.48 12.01 17.99
C THR A 154 3.53 12.68 19.35
N ASN A 155 2.48 12.48 20.14
CA ASN A 155 2.46 12.86 21.55
C ASN A 155 2.00 11.69 22.39
N LEU A 156 2.67 11.48 23.53
CA LEU A 156 2.26 10.53 24.55
C LEU A 156 1.85 11.32 25.79
N CYS A 157 0.62 11.10 26.23
CA CYS A 157 0.08 11.66 27.46
C CYS A 157 -0.53 10.53 28.29
N GLN A 158 -0.34 10.58 29.61
CA GLN A 158 -0.99 9.65 30.53
C GLN A 158 -2.06 10.42 31.32
N ILE A 159 -3.28 9.90 31.29
CA ILE A 159 -4.41 10.41 32.07
C ILE A 159 -4.91 9.25 32.93
N GLU A 160 -4.66 9.35 34.24
CA GLU A 160 -4.94 8.26 35.20
C GLU A 160 -4.26 6.95 34.76
N GLU A 161 -5.03 5.89 34.52
CA GLU A 161 -4.55 4.57 34.08
C GLU A 161 -4.57 4.41 32.54
N VAL A 162 -4.95 5.45 31.80
CA VAL A 162 -5.04 5.43 30.34
C VAL A 162 -3.87 6.17 29.71
N THR A 163 -3.20 5.53 28.75
CA THR A 163 -2.19 6.18 27.92
C THR A 163 -2.80 6.60 26.59
N ILE A 164 -2.64 7.87 26.22
CA ILE A 164 -3.11 8.43 24.96
C ILE A 164 -1.90 8.66 24.05
N LEU A 165 -1.87 7.96 22.91
CA LEU A 165 -0.93 8.18 21.82
C LEU A 165 -1.63 8.99 20.71
N THR A 166 -1.26 10.25 20.55
CA THR A 166 -1.75 11.08 19.44
C THR A 166 -0.81 10.95 18.25
N ILE A 167 -1.37 10.74 17.06
CA ILE A 167 -0.62 10.68 15.80
C ILE A 167 -1.16 11.73 14.83
N GLU A 168 -0.28 12.62 14.38
CA GLU A 168 -0.59 13.64 13.38
C GLU A 168 0.30 13.51 12.15
N GLY A 169 -0.25 13.79 10.97
CA GLY A 169 0.46 13.73 9.71
C GLY A 169 0.56 12.31 9.16
N ARG A 170 1.67 12.01 8.49
CA ARG A 170 1.89 10.76 7.77
C ARG A 170 2.70 9.75 8.58
N LEU A 171 2.17 8.54 8.76
CA LEU A 171 2.94 7.40 9.28
C LEU A 171 3.35 6.46 8.13
N ASP A 172 4.57 6.60 7.63
CA ASP A 172 5.05 5.88 6.43
C ASP A 172 6.41 5.20 6.64
N THR A 173 6.95 4.56 5.59
CA THR A 173 8.22 3.81 5.66
C THR A 173 9.37 4.66 6.16
N ALA A 174 9.43 5.94 5.77
CA ALA A 174 10.52 6.84 6.13
C ALA A 174 10.55 7.13 7.65
N ASN A 175 9.39 7.15 8.31
CA ASN A 175 9.26 7.51 9.72
C ASN A 175 8.80 6.37 10.64
N ALA A 176 8.51 5.18 10.11
CA ALA A 176 8.08 4.01 10.88
C ALA A 176 9.11 3.58 11.93
N ASN A 177 10.40 3.69 11.65
CA ASN A 177 11.45 3.36 12.63
C ASN A 177 11.42 4.32 13.83
N THR A 178 11.28 5.63 13.59
CA THR A 178 11.13 6.63 14.64
C THR A 178 9.85 6.41 15.44
N PHE A 179 8.73 6.09 14.76
CA PHE A 179 7.48 5.74 15.41
C PHE A 179 7.62 4.50 16.32
N ASN A 180 8.34 3.47 15.86
CA ASN A 180 8.59 2.27 16.65
C ASN A 180 9.39 2.56 17.94
N THR A 181 10.26 3.58 17.93
CA THR A 181 10.95 4.04 19.15
C THR A 181 9.95 4.64 20.15
N VAL A 182 8.95 5.39 19.68
CA VAL A 182 7.87 5.94 20.52
C VAL A 182 7.00 4.83 21.13
N LEU A 183 6.82 3.71 20.42
CA LEU A 183 6.03 2.57 20.91
C LEU A 183 6.74 1.73 21.98
N GLN A 184 8.08 1.71 22.03
CA GLN A 184 8.84 0.89 22.98
C GLN A 184 8.35 0.94 24.44
N PRO A 185 8.14 2.11 25.07
CA PRO A 185 7.63 2.17 26.44
C PRO A 185 6.23 1.56 26.59
N LEU A 186 5.38 1.64 25.56
CA LEU A 186 4.03 1.07 25.58
C LEU A 186 4.04 -0.45 25.52
N LEU A 187 4.99 -1.02 24.76
CA LEU A 187 5.14 -2.48 24.60
C LEU A 187 5.56 -3.18 25.90
N ALA A 188 6.19 -2.46 26.83
CA ALA A 188 6.67 -3.00 28.11
C ALA A 188 5.67 -2.84 29.27
N SER A 189 4.52 -2.18 29.04
CA SER A 189 3.54 -1.90 30.07
C SER A 189 2.74 -3.15 30.45
N LYS A 190 2.47 -3.33 31.76
CA LYS A 190 1.61 -4.41 32.26
C LYS A 190 0.16 -3.94 32.25
N THR A 191 -0.74 -4.77 31.70
CA THR A 191 -2.18 -4.47 31.52
C THR A 191 -2.44 -3.07 30.92
N PRO A 192 -1.88 -2.76 29.73
CA PRO A 192 -1.97 -1.43 29.15
C PRO A 192 -3.38 -1.07 28.71
N ASN A 193 -3.90 0.08 29.12
CA ASN A 193 -5.11 0.68 28.56
C ASN A 193 -4.71 1.88 27.68
N ILE A 194 -4.78 1.71 26.36
CA ILE A 194 -4.21 2.66 25.39
C ILE A 194 -5.29 3.14 24.43
N ILE A 195 -5.35 4.46 24.25
CA ILE A 195 -6.10 5.12 23.19
C ILE A 195 -5.11 5.67 22.17
N VAL A 196 -5.28 5.34 20.90
CA VAL A 196 -4.58 5.99 19.80
C VAL A 196 -5.51 7.00 19.17
N ASN A 197 -5.22 8.29 19.32
CA ASN A 197 -5.96 9.35 18.65
C ASN A 197 -5.43 9.49 17.21
N CYS A 198 -6.30 9.18 16.24
CA CYS A 198 -6.03 9.21 14.81
C CYS A 198 -6.60 10.45 14.10
N GLU A 199 -7.13 11.45 14.82
CA GLU A 199 -7.75 12.66 14.24
C GLU A 199 -6.79 13.38 13.28
N GLY A 200 -5.53 13.49 13.67
CA GLY A 200 -4.48 14.13 12.87
C GLY A 200 -3.85 13.21 11.82
N LEU A 201 -4.12 11.90 11.85
CA LEU A 201 -3.48 10.93 10.96
C LEU A 201 -4.01 11.11 9.54
N SER A 202 -3.15 11.59 8.64
CA SER A 202 -3.50 11.82 7.22
C SER A 202 -3.17 10.62 6.34
N TYR A 203 -2.24 9.77 6.77
CA TYR A 203 -1.89 8.55 6.06
C TYR A 203 -1.20 7.50 6.94
N ILE A 204 -1.36 6.23 6.57
CA ILE A 204 -0.58 5.11 7.11
C ILE A 204 -0.14 4.13 6.01
N SER A 205 1.16 3.77 5.96
CA SER A 205 1.69 2.74 5.04
C SER A 205 1.65 1.33 5.66
N SER A 206 2.09 0.31 4.91
CA SER A 206 2.24 -1.07 5.40
C SER A 206 3.18 -1.19 6.62
N SER A 207 4.26 -0.42 6.68
CA SER A 207 5.16 -0.38 7.83
C SER A 207 4.49 0.26 9.05
N GLY A 208 3.73 1.34 8.85
CA GLY A 208 2.93 1.98 9.89
C GLY A 208 1.84 1.07 10.46
N LEU A 209 1.10 0.38 9.58
CA LEU A 209 0.12 -0.63 9.98
C LEU A 209 0.77 -1.75 10.80
N ARG A 210 1.94 -2.23 10.38
CA ARG A 210 2.71 -3.25 11.12
C ARG A 210 3.10 -2.76 12.52
N SER A 211 3.47 -1.49 12.68
CA SER A 211 3.74 -0.90 14.00
C SER A 211 2.50 -0.94 14.90
N LEU A 212 1.32 -0.56 14.39
CA LEU A 212 0.07 -0.60 15.17
C LEU A 212 -0.36 -2.04 15.49
N ILE A 213 -0.21 -2.98 14.55
CA ILE A 213 -0.51 -4.40 14.77
C ILE A 213 0.42 -4.99 15.84
N THR A 214 1.69 -4.58 15.84
CA THR A 214 2.67 -5.01 16.85
C THR A 214 2.27 -4.52 18.24
N LEU A 215 1.81 -3.25 18.34
CA LEU A 215 1.26 -2.71 19.59
C LEU A 215 0.01 -3.48 20.04
N GLN A 216 -0.97 -3.69 19.15
CA GLN A 216 -2.20 -4.46 19.45
C GLN A 216 -1.89 -5.86 19.99
N LYS A 217 -0.97 -6.59 19.34
CA LYS A 217 -0.56 -7.93 19.78
C LYS A 217 0.07 -7.90 21.17
N SER A 218 0.96 -6.94 21.45
CA SER A 218 1.58 -6.81 22.77
C SER A 218 0.54 -6.47 23.85
N VAL A 219 -0.37 -5.53 23.56
CA VAL A 219 -1.45 -5.14 24.47
C VAL A 219 -2.33 -6.35 24.83
N MET A 220 -2.73 -7.15 23.83
CA MET A 220 -3.50 -8.38 24.05
C MET A 220 -2.74 -9.42 24.87
N GLN A 221 -1.43 -9.60 24.60
CA GLN A 221 -0.58 -10.53 25.37
C GLN A 221 -0.48 -10.15 26.85
N HIS A 222 -0.54 -8.86 27.16
CA HIS A 222 -0.50 -8.34 28.53
C HIS A 222 -1.90 -8.14 29.15
N GLY A 223 -2.97 -8.65 28.51
CA GLY A 223 -4.34 -8.55 29.01
C GLY A 223 -4.90 -7.11 29.05
N GLY A 224 -4.33 -6.21 28.24
CA GLY A 224 -4.76 -4.81 28.14
C GLY A 224 -5.79 -4.56 27.04
N GLN A 225 -6.09 -3.29 26.80
CA GLN A 225 -7.00 -2.82 25.76
C GLN A 225 -6.34 -1.72 24.92
N LEU A 226 -6.52 -1.80 23.60
CA LEU A 226 -6.12 -0.77 22.64
C LEU A 226 -7.36 -0.34 21.84
N VAL A 227 -7.58 0.96 21.75
CA VAL A 227 -8.68 1.55 20.96
C VAL A 227 -8.11 2.60 20.02
N LEU A 228 -8.56 2.59 18.76
CA LEU A 228 -8.28 3.66 17.79
C LEU A 228 -9.49 4.60 17.77
N GLU A 229 -9.27 5.87 18.07
CA GLU A 229 -10.31 6.91 18.12
C GLU A 229 -10.13 7.91 16.98
N ALA A 230 -11.24 8.51 16.52
CA ALA A 230 -11.26 9.60 15.56
C ALA A 230 -10.57 9.28 14.22
N MET A 231 -10.67 8.03 13.77
CA MET A 231 -10.10 7.59 12.49
C MET A 231 -10.87 8.19 11.29
N LYS A 232 -10.16 8.92 10.42
CA LYS A 232 -10.74 9.46 9.18
C LYS A 232 -11.17 8.36 8.20
N PRO A 233 -12.19 8.61 7.36
CA PRO A 233 -12.66 7.64 6.36
C PRO A 233 -11.56 7.14 5.42
N GLU A 234 -10.60 7.99 5.02
CA GLU A 234 -9.52 7.55 4.12
C GLU A 234 -8.57 6.56 4.81
N ILE A 235 -8.27 6.76 6.09
CA ILE A 235 -7.47 5.84 6.90
C ILE A 235 -8.23 4.54 7.12
N ARG A 236 -9.53 4.63 7.43
CA ARG A 236 -10.38 3.45 7.61
C ARG A 236 -10.42 2.60 6.34
N LYS A 237 -10.52 3.24 5.17
CA LYS A 237 -10.46 2.54 3.88
C LYS A 237 -9.14 1.76 3.72
N ILE A 238 -8.01 2.30 4.16
CA ILE A 238 -6.72 1.58 4.15
C ILE A 238 -6.81 0.34 5.05
N PHE A 239 -7.31 0.46 6.28
CA PHE A 239 -7.49 -0.68 7.19
C PHE A 239 -8.43 -1.74 6.62
N ASP A 240 -9.53 -1.32 5.97
CA ASP A 240 -10.49 -2.24 5.36
C ASP A 240 -9.87 -2.96 4.15
N MET A 241 -9.12 -2.25 3.30
CA MET A 241 -8.45 -2.81 2.13
C MET A 241 -7.35 -3.82 2.50
N THR A 242 -6.65 -3.60 3.62
CA THR A 242 -5.59 -4.50 4.09
C THR A 242 -6.10 -5.61 5.02
N GLY A 243 -7.42 -5.70 5.24
CA GLY A 243 -8.02 -6.67 6.19
C GLY A 243 -7.69 -6.40 7.66
N CYS A 244 -7.12 -5.23 7.99
CA CYS A 244 -6.67 -4.90 9.34
C CYS A 244 -7.82 -4.41 10.25
N SER A 245 -8.96 -3.98 9.69
CA SER A 245 -10.07 -3.45 10.49
C SER A 245 -10.59 -4.41 11.56
N GLY A 246 -10.55 -5.73 11.32
CA GLY A 246 -10.99 -6.74 12.28
C GLY A 246 -10.05 -6.93 13.47
N LEU A 247 -8.83 -6.38 13.42
CA LEU A 247 -7.82 -6.53 14.47
C LEU A 247 -7.93 -5.45 15.56
N PHE A 248 -8.64 -4.37 15.30
CA PHE A 248 -8.69 -3.20 16.18
C PHE A 248 -10.12 -2.87 16.58
N THR A 249 -10.28 -2.39 17.81
CA THR A 249 -11.49 -1.66 18.18
C THR A 249 -11.35 -0.22 17.68
N VAL A 250 -12.16 0.15 16.68
CA VAL A 250 -12.20 1.51 16.13
C VAL A 250 -13.48 2.19 16.59
N ARG A 251 -13.37 3.41 17.12
CA ARG A 251 -14.48 4.24 17.60
C ARG A 251 -14.51 5.60 16.90
#